data_AF-A0A4Q2Y1Q8-F1
#
_entry.id   AF-A0A4Q2Y1Q8-F1
#
_cell.length_a   1.000
_cell.length_b   1.000
_cell.length_c   1.000
_cell.angle_alpha   90.00
_cell.angle_beta   90.00
_cell.angle_gamma   90.00
#
_symmetry.space_group_name_H-M   'P 1'
#
loop_
_entity.id
_entity.type
_entity.pdbx_description
1 polymer ?
#
loop_
_entity_poly.entity_id
_entity_poly.type
_entity_poly.pdbx_seq_one_letter_code
_entity_poly.pdbx_strand_id
1 'polypeptide(L)'
;MKSKTHPMFSLVRIAFAASALLPSVACAIDWSGTTGPFGDASNWTGGAVPSAADATISNGGTATITTGNTFGVNSFKVGGHAGTGFVTQDGGSVTATQFILGGDDAGGATGQGTYTMSGGSLSGPGGEMWIGSKGGTGNLQLSGGATVTNNTWIVIGRDGSS
;
A
#
# COMPACT_ATOMS: atom_id res chain seq x y z
N MET A 1 -23.75 -2.03 73.59
CA MET A 1 -23.90 -2.55 72.22
C MET A 1 -22.73 -2.06 71.38
N LYS A 2 -21.78 -2.94 71.01
CA LYS A 2 -20.65 -2.59 70.12
C LYS A 2 -21.06 -2.93 68.68
N SER A 3 -21.18 -1.90 67.84
CA SER A 3 -21.45 -2.03 66.41
C SER A 3 -20.18 -2.48 65.68
N LYS A 4 -20.30 -3.51 64.86
CA LYS A 4 -19.22 -4.16 64.11
C LYS A 4 -19.36 -3.74 62.64
N THR A 5 -18.47 -2.89 62.15
CA THR A 5 -18.42 -2.49 60.73
C THR A 5 -17.55 -3.48 59.95
N HIS A 6 -18.10 -4.05 58.88
CA HIS A 6 -17.38 -4.93 57.95
C HIS A 6 -17.00 -4.14 56.67
N PRO A 7 -15.80 -4.35 56.10
CA PRO A 7 -15.38 -3.68 54.87
C PRO A 7 -15.98 -4.37 53.64
N MET A 8 -16.46 -3.56 52.69
CA MET A 8 -17.05 -4.01 51.42
C MET A 8 -15.94 -4.11 50.36
N PHE A 9 -15.57 -5.33 49.99
CA PHE A 9 -14.60 -5.60 48.91
C PHE A 9 -15.28 -5.45 47.55
N SER A 10 -14.82 -4.48 46.75
CA SER A 10 -15.26 -4.26 45.36
C SER A 10 -14.59 -5.27 44.43
N LEU A 11 -15.38 -6.11 43.75
CA LEU A 11 -14.90 -7.03 42.72
C LEU A 11 -14.67 -6.28 41.40
N VAL A 12 -13.40 -6.11 41.01
CA VAL A 12 -13.03 -5.74 39.64
C VAL A 12 -13.17 -6.98 38.76
N ARG A 13 -14.12 -6.96 37.82
CA ARG A 13 -14.27 -8.01 36.80
C ARG A 13 -13.42 -7.65 35.59
N ILE A 14 -12.29 -8.34 35.42
CA ILE A 14 -11.47 -8.26 34.21
C ILE A 14 -12.14 -9.16 33.15
N ALA A 15 -12.78 -8.55 32.16
CA ALA A 15 -13.28 -9.27 30.99
C ALA A 15 -12.13 -9.47 30.00
N PHE A 16 -11.63 -10.71 29.91
CA PHE A 16 -10.74 -11.12 28.82
C PHE A 16 -11.57 -11.35 27.56
N ALA A 17 -11.51 -10.43 26.61
CA ALA A 17 -12.01 -10.66 25.26
C ALA A 17 -11.01 -11.57 24.53
N ALA A 18 -11.39 -12.83 24.30
CA ALA A 18 -10.64 -13.73 23.45
C ALA A 18 -10.78 -13.26 21.99
N SER A 19 -9.78 -12.55 21.48
CA SER A 19 -9.72 -12.18 20.06
C SER A 19 -9.35 -13.42 19.25
N ALA A 20 -10.27 -13.91 18.42
CA ALA A 20 -9.99 -15.01 17.53
C ALA A 20 -9.03 -14.54 16.43
N LEU A 21 -7.85 -15.16 16.36
CA LEU A 21 -6.92 -15.01 15.23
C LEU A 21 -7.53 -15.72 14.02
N LEU A 22 -8.27 -15.00 13.20
CA LEU A 22 -8.64 -15.48 11.87
C LEU A 22 -7.37 -15.53 11.01
N PRO A 23 -7.20 -16.55 10.14
CA PRO A 23 -6.13 -16.54 9.17
C PRO A 23 -6.28 -15.30 8.28
N SER A 24 -5.28 -14.42 8.30
CA SER A 24 -5.16 -13.35 7.31
C SER A 24 -4.90 -14.03 5.97
N VAL A 25 -5.94 -14.16 5.16
CA VAL A 25 -5.72 -14.17 3.72
C VAL A 25 -5.10 -12.81 3.39
N ALA A 26 -4.07 -12.80 2.54
CA ALA A 26 -3.51 -11.56 2.01
C ALA A 26 -4.58 -10.91 1.14
N CYS A 27 -5.49 -10.15 1.75
CA CYS A 27 -6.39 -9.29 1.03
C CYS A 27 -5.60 -8.05 0.58
N ALA A 28 -5.99 -7.48 -0.56
CA ALA A 28 -5.53 -6.15 -0.89
C ALA A 28 -5.89 -5.19 0.24
N ILE A 29 -4.93 -4.36 0.62
CA ILE A 29 -5.11 -3.29 1.58
C ILE A 29 -5.12 -2.00 0.77
N ASP A 30 -6.28 -1.35 0.76
CA ASP A 30 -6.53 -0.17 -0.05
C ASP A 30 -6.19 1.11 0.73
N TRP A 31 -5.55 2.05 0.06
CA TRP A 31 -5.29 3.39 0.58
C TRP A 31 -6.61 4.13 0.81
N SER A 32 -6.78 4.65 2.02
CA SER A 32 -7.92 5.46 2.44
C SER A 32 -7.53 6.93 2.71
N GLY A 33 -6.23 7.23 2.78
CA GLY A 33 -5.72 8.58 3.04
C GLY A 33 -5.93 9.56 1.88
N THR A 34 -5.89 10.87 2.19
CA THR A 34 -5.84 11.93 1.17
C THR A 34 -4.41 12.14 0.69
N THR A 35 -3.53 12.66 1.55
CA THR A 35 -2.08 12.70 1.32
C THR A 35 -1.39 12.36 2.63
N GLY A 36 -0.44 11.43 2.61
CA GLY A 36 0.28 11.09 3.83
C GLY A 36 1.32 9.98 3.68
N PRO A 37 2.06 9.67 4.75
CA PRO A 37 3.11 8.66 4.74
C PRO A 37 2.58 7.27 4.40
N PHE A 38 3.24 6.56 3.49
CA PHE A 38 2.92 5.17 3.15
C PHE A 38 2.95 4.27 4.39
N GLY A 39 3.88 4.54 5.32
CA GLY A 39 4.04 3.77 6.56
C GLY A 39 3.08 4.13 7.68
N ASP A 40 2.12 5.05 7.47
CA ASP A 40 1.10 5.37 8.47
C ASP A 40 -0.12 4.46 8.27
N ALA A 41 -0.37 3.61 9.26
CA ALA A 41 -1.46 2.65 9.25
C ALA A 41 -2.85 3.29 9.10
N SER A 42 -3.03 4.54 9.56
CA SER A 42 -4.30 5.27 9.44
C SER A 42 -4.66 5.67 8.00
N ASN A 43 -3.66 5.67 7.10
CA ASN A 43 -3.89 5.92 5.67
C ASN A 43 -4.32 4.67 4.90
N TRP A 44 -4.41 3.51 5.56
CA TRP A 44 -4.81 2.25 4.95
C TRP A 44 -6.10 1.73 5.56
N THR A 45 -6.94 1.17 4.69
CA THR A 45 -8.18 0.52 5.10
C THR A 45 -7.87 -0.60 6.09
N GLY A 46 -8.59 -0.61 7.22
CA GLY A 46 -8.35 -1.57 8.30
C GLY A 46 -7.22 -1.18 9.26
N GLY A 47 -6.56 -0.03 9.07
CA GLY A 47 -5.60 0.48 10.05
C GLY A 47 -4.31 -0.32 10.08
N ALA A 48 -3.85 -0.86 8.94
CA ALA A 48 -2.66 -1.68 8.83
C ALA A 48 -1.84 -1.30 7.58
N VAL A 49 -0.53 -1.12 7.76
CA VAL A 49 0.40 -0.90 6.63
C VAL A 49 0.59 -2.20 5.86
N PRO A 50 0.49 -2.22 4.52
CA PRO A 50 0.76 -3.40 3.72
C PRO A 50 2.17 -3.95 3.96
N SER A 51 2.26 -5.24 4.30
CA SER A 51 3.52 -5.98 4.44
C SER A 51 3.29 -7.41 3.98
N ALA A 52 3.99 -7.83 2.93
CA ALA A 52 3.74 -9.10 2.23
C ALA A 52 2.26 -9.32 1.86
N ALA A 53 1.56 -8.21 1.59
CA ALA A 53 0.18 -8.14 1.15
C ALA A 53 0.11 -7.30 -0.14
N ASP A 54 -1.04 -7.33 -0.82
CA ASP A 54 -1.29 -6.44 -1.94
C ASP A 54 -1.60 -5.03 -1.43
N ALA A 55 -1.00 -4.03 -2.06
CA ALA A 55 -1.21 -2.62 -1.75
C ALA A 55 -1.83 -1.92 -2.96
N THR A 56 -2.93 -1.19 -2.76
CA THR A 56 -3.62 -0.48 -3.83
C THR A 56 -3.86 0.97 -3.44
N ILE A 57 -3.44 1.91 -4.28
CA ILE A 57 -3.74 3.34 -4.15
C ILE A 57 -4.60 3.75 -5.35
N SER A 58 -5.92 3.89 -5.14
CA SER A 58 -6.89 4.09 -6.23
C SER A 58 -8.01 5.09 -5.90
N ASN A 59 -7.89 5.81 -4.79
CA ASN A 59 -8.91 6.72 -4.25
C ASN A 59 -8.66 8.21 -4.58
N GLY A 60 -7.69 8.51 -5.45
CA GLY A 60 -7.22 9.87 -5.77
C GLY A 60 -6.20 10.44 -4.79
N GLY A 61 -5.85 9.70 -3.73
CA GLY A 61 -4.89 10.12 -2.74
C GLY A 61 -3.42 9.94 -3.15
N THR A 62 -2.52 10.57 -2.37
CA THR A 62 -1.07 10.54 -2.54
C THR A 62 -0.37 9.88 -1.36
N ALA A 63 0.30 8.76 -1.58
CA ALA A 63 1.21 8.18 -0.59
C ALA A 63 2.61 8.80 -0.71
N THR A 64 3.24 9.11 0.41
CA THR A 64 4.61 9.65 0.46
C THR A 64 5.58 8.62 1.05
N ILE A 65 6.74 8.49 0.43
CA ILE A 65 7.81 7.57 0.85
C ILE A 65 9.10 8.38 0.92
N THR A 66 9.75 8.34 2.08
CA THR A 66 10.92 9.17 2.33
C THR A 66 12.13 8.38 2.80
N THR A 67 13.27 9.06 2.92
CA THR A 67 14.52 8.47 3.42
C THR A 67 14.31 7.73 4.74
N GLY A 68 14.85 6.51 4.82
CA GLY A 68 14.73 5.63 5.99
C GLY A 68 13.50 4.72 5.96
N ASN A 69 12.59 4.87 4.98
CA ASN A 69 11.49 3.92 4.78
C ASN A 69 11.97 2.67 4.02
N THR A 70 11.43 1.50 4.39
CA THR A 70 11.63 0.24 3.68
C THR A 70 10.33 -0.55 3.70
N PHE A 71 9.76 -0.82 2.53
CA PHE A 71 8.49 -1.51 2.37
C PHE A 71 8.60 -2.70 1.42
N GLY A 72 7.88 -3.78 1.75
CA GLY A 72 7.79 -5.00 0.95
C GLY A 72 6.34 -5.42 0.79
N VAL A 73 5.87 -5.52 -0.46
CA VAL A 73 4.49 -5.86 -0.81
C VAL A 73 4.46 -6.93 -1.90
N ASN A 74 3.35 -7.65 -2.02
CA ASN A 74 3.18 -8.68 -3.05
C ASN A 74 2.89 -8.00 -4.40
N SER A 75 1.70 -7.45 -4.57
CA SER A 75 1.37 -6.56 -5.69
C SER A 75 1.27 -5.12 -5.20
N PHE A 76 1.83 -4.17 -5.95
CA PHE A 76 1.64 -2.75 -5.71
C PHE A 76 0.96 -2.10 -6.90
N LYS A 77 -0.26 -1.62 -6.70
CA LYS A 77 -1.09 -0.98 -7.72
C LYS A 77 -1.31 0.49 -7.38
N VAL A 78 -1.04 1.37 -8.35
CA VAL A 78 -1.31 2.80 -8.24
C VAL A 78 -2.19 3.19 -9.41
N GLY A 79 -3.40 3.67 -9.13
CA GLY A 79 -4.44 3.89 -10.15
C GLY A 79 -5.05 2.57 -10.66
N GLY A 80 -5.42 1.66 -9.76
CA GLY A 80 -5.93 0.32 -10.08
C GLY A 80 -7.31 0.31 -10.75
N HIS A 81 -7.50 -0.59 -11.73
CA HIS A 81 -8.68 -0.77 -12.59
C HIS A 81 -9.29 0.50 -13.19
N ALA A 82 -10.08 1.26 -12.41
CA ALA A 82 -10.75 2.51 -12.81
C ALA A 82 -10.45 3.68 -11.85
N GLY A 83 -9.58 3.47 -10.86
CA GLY A 83 -9.22 4.46 -9.86
C GLY A 83 -8.02 5.32 -10.26
N THR A 84 -7.79 6.36 -9.48
CA THR A 84 -6.65 7.26 -9.64
C THR A 84 -5.76 7.15 -8.40
N GLY A 85 -4.44 7.18 -8.57
CA GLY A 85 -3.52 7.12 -7.44
C GLY A 85 -2.22 7.85 -7.69
N PHE A 86 -1.61 8.33 -6.61
CA PHE A 86 -0.37 9.06 -6.65
C PHE A 86 0.62 8.52 -5.62
N VAL A 87 1.90 8.49 -5.99
CA VAL A 87 3.00 8.24 -5.07
C VAL A 87 4.09 9.29 -5.28
N THR A 88 4.62 9.83 -4.18
CA THR A 88 5.84 10.63 -4.19
C THR A 88 6.92 9.94 -3.36
N GLN A 89 8.10 9.76 -3.95
CA GLN A 89 9.23 9.12 -3.29
C GLN A 89 10.50 9.95 -3.42
N ASP A 90 11.04 10.42 -2.30
CA ASP A 90 12.31 11.18 -2.25
C ASP A 90 13.49 10.37 -1.68
N GLY A 91 13.22 9.15 -1.21
CA GLY A 91 14.22 8.26 -0.61
C GLY A 91 13.64 6.88 -0.28
N GLY A 92 14.31 6.14 0.60
CA GLY A 92 13.83 4.83 1.05
C GLY A 92 13.83 3.76 -0.03
N SER A 93 13.21 2.62 0.26
CA SER A 93 13.13 1.47 -0.65
C SER A 93 11.74 0.84 -0.65
N VAL A 94 11.25 0.51 -1.84
CA VAL A 94 10.04 -0.29 -2.04
C VAL A 94 10.40 -1.53 -2.84
N THR A 95 10.01 -2.70 -2.35
CA THR A 95 10.04 -3.95 -3.10
C THR A 95 8.62 -4.44 -3.31
N ALA A 96 8.22 -4.60 -4.58
CA ALA A 96 6.92 -5.12 -4.96
C ALA A 96 7.13 -6.31 -5.89
N THR A 97 6.59 -7.49 -5.57
CA THR A 97 6.75 -8.66 -6.47
C THR A 97 6.18 -8.37 -7.84
N GLN A 98 5.01 -7.73 -7.90
CA GLN A 98 4.44 -7.14 -9.11
C GLN A 98 4.17 -5.66 -8.86
N PHE A 99 4.46 -4.81 -9.84
CA PHE A 99 4.15 -3.38 -9.75
C PHE A 99 3.34 -2.96 -10.98
N ILE A 100 2.23 -2.27 -10.74
CA ILE A 100 1.34 -1.79 -11.79
C ILE A 100 1.04 -0.31 -11.53
N LEU A 101 1.37 0.53 -12.49
CA LEU A 101 1.09 1.96 -12.48
C LEU A 101 0.10 2.26 -13.60
N GLY A 102 -1.17 2.51 -13.23
CA GLY A 102 -2.25 2.78 -14.18
C GLY A 102 -2.85 1.50 -14.76
N GLY A 103 -4.04 1.14 -14.28
CA GLY A 103 -4.77 -0.07 -14.67
C GLY A 103 -4.51 -1.26 -13.75
N ASP A 104 -4.81 -2.46 -14.21
CA ASP A 104 -4.59 -3.72 -13.50
C ASP A 104 -4.41 -4.90 -14.48
N ASP A 105 -4.61 -6.13 -14.02
CA ASP A 105 -4.55 -7.35 -14.86
C ASP A 105 -5.91 -7.73 -15.47
N ALA A 106 -6.95 -6.92 -15.25
CA ALA A 106 -8.25 -7.10 -15.87
C ALA A 106 -8.36 -6.25 -17.15
N GLY A 107 -9.02 -6.79 -18.17
CA GLY A 107 -9.27 -6.06 -19.43
C GLY A 107 -10.23 -4.88 -19.24
N GLY A 108 -10.01 -3.80 -20.00
CA GLY A 108 -10.90 -2.62 -20.00
C GLY A 108 -10.65 -1.65 -18.85
N ALA A 109 -9.44 -1.65 -18.29
CA ALA A 109 -9.03 -0.71 -17.27
C ALA A 109 -9.00 0.72 -17.83
N THR A 110 -9.27 1.69 -16.97
CA THR A 110 -9.19 3.14 -17.24
C THR A 110 -8.43 3.89 -16.13
N GLY A 111 -7.86 3.13 -15.19
CA GLY A 111 -7.20 3.66 -14.02
C GLY A 111 -5.94 4.46 -14.35
N GLN A 112 -5.68 5.48 -13.55
CA GLN A 112 -4.62 6.47 -13.77
C GLN A 112 -3.65 6.48 -12.60
N GLY A 113 -2.42 6.04 -12.84
CA GLY A 113 -1.39 5.99 -11.82
C GLY A 113 -0.29 7.00 -12.10
N THR A 114 0.11 7.78 -11.11
CA THR A 114 1.33 8.61 -11.18
C THR A 114 2.28 8.27 -10.06
N TYR A 115 3.55 8.07 -10.40
CA TYR A 115 4.62 7.83 -9.44
C TYR A 115 5.76 8.80 -9.74
N THR A 116 5.99 9.74 -8.83
CA THR A 116 7.10 10.70 -8.92
C THR A 116 8.20 10.31 -7.96
N MET A 117 9.38 10.00 -8.49
CA MET A 117 10.52 9.51 -7.74
C MET A 117 11.74 10.40 -7.98
N SER A 118 12.24 11.04 -6.94
CA SER A 118 13.44 11.90 -6.96
C SER A 118 14.65 11.28 -6.25
N GLY A 119 14.43 10.19 -5.51
CA GLY A 119 15.46 9.41 -4.81
C GLY A 119 14.95 8.04 -4.38
N GLY A 120 15.83 7.24 -3.77
CA GLY A 120 15.50 5.91 -3.25
C GLY A 120 15.50 4.80 -4.32
N SER A 121 14.89 3.66 -3.98
CA SER A 121 14.74 2.51 -4.88
C SER A 121 13.32 1.97 -4.96
N LEU A 122 12.94 1.51 -6.16
CA LEU A 122 11.75 0.69 -6.43
C LEU A 122 12.23 -0.58 -7.15
N SER A 123 11.99 -1.76 -6.56
CA SER A 123 12.46 -3.03 -7.10
C SER A 123 11.34 -4.06 -7.29
N GLY A 124 11.42 -4.81 -8.40
CA GLY A 124 10.48 -5.87 -8.78
C GLY A 124 11.20 -7.20 -9.01
N PRO A 125 11.47 -7.99 -7.96
CA PRO A 125 12.34 -9.15 -8.07
C PRO A 125 11.66 -10.40 -8.62
N GLY A 126 10.32 -10.48 -8.61
CA GLY A 126 9.59 -11.73 -8.89
C GLY A 126 8.48 -11.62 -9.93
N GLY A 127 8.29 -10.47 -10.57
CA GLY A 127 7.21 -10.24 -11.51
C GLY A 127 7.43 -8.98 -12.35
N GLU A 128 6.56 -8.80 -13.33
CA GLU A 128 6.63 -7.69 -14.26
C GLU A 128 6.29 -6.35 -13.59
N MET A 129 6.94 -5.28 -14.06
CA MET A 129 6.57 -3.90 -13.80
C MET A 129 5.80 -3.37 -15.00
N TRP A 130 4.56 -2.93 -14.79
CA TRP A 130 3.72 -2.36 -15.84
C TRP A 130 3.48 -0.89 -15.62
N ILE A 131 3.80 -0.09 -16.63
CA ILE A 131 3.48 1.34 -16.70
C ILE A 131 2.44 1.52 -17.79
N GLY A 132 1.19 1.66 -17.36
CA GLY A 132 0.01 1.49 -18.20
C GLY A 132 -0.25 0.01 -18.48
N SER A 133 -1.47 -0.45 -18.17
CA SER A 133 -1.91 -1.82 -18.47
C SER A 133 -3.38 -1.85 -18.87
N LYS A 134 -3.71 -2.68 -19.88
CA LYS A 134 -5.09 -3.07 -20.23
C LYS A 134 -6.07 -1.91 -20.45
N GLY A 135 -5.56 -0.77 -20.95
CA GLY A 135 -6.32 0.47 -21.19
C GLY A 135 -6.13 1.58 -20.14
N GLY A 136 -5.47 1.29 -19.01
CA GLY A 136 -5.10 2.29 -18.02
C GLY A 136 -3.99 3.23 -18.49
N THR A 137 -3.69 4.25 -17.67
CA THR A 137 -2.62 5.23 -17.97
C THR A 137 -1.60 5.30 -16.84
N GLY A 138 -0.33 5.03 -17.14
CA GLY A 138 0.76 5.05 -16.17
C GLY A 138 1.75 6.19 -16.40
N ASN A 139 2.03 7.00 -15.38
CA ASN A 139 3.01 8.09 -15.44
C ASN A 139 4.12 7.90 -14.40
N LEU A 140 5.24 7.30 -14.81
CA LEU A 140 6.43 7.15 -13.99
C LEU A 140 7.41 8.29 -14.27
N GLN A 141 7.66 9.14 -13.28
CA GLN A 141 8.59 10.26 -13.38
C GLN A 141 9.81 9.99 -12.52
N LEU A 142 10.97 9.85 -13.15
CA LEU A 142 12.24 9.57 -12.49
C LEU A 142 13.16 10.80 -12.59
N SER A 143 13.70 11.21 -11.46
CA SER A 143 14.65 12.32 -11.36
C SER A 143 15.66 12.08 -10.23
N GLY A 144 16.68 12.93 -10.13
CA GLY A 144 17.66 12.86 -9.06
C GLY A 144 18.38 11.50 -8.99
N GLY A 145 18.46 10.93 -7.79
CA GLY A 145 19.13 9.65 -7.52
C GLY A 145 18.20 8.43 -7.53
N ALA A 146 17.01 8.55 -8.12
CA ALA A 146 16.03 7.47 -8.16
C ALA A 146 16.54 6.25 -8.94
N THR A 147 16.33 5.04 -8.39
CA THR A 147 16.69 3.78 -9.05
C THR A 147 15.48 2.86 -9.16
N VAL A 148 15.19 2.39 -10.38
CA VAL A 148 14.17 1.37 -10.64
C VAL A 148 14.83 0.12 -11.18
N THR A 149 14.56 -1.04 -10.56
CA THR A 149 15.10 -2.33 -11.00
C THR A 149 14.01 -3.39 -11.11
N ASN A 150 14.09 -4.23 -12.13
CA ASN A 150 13.23 -5.40 -12.27
C ASN A 150 14.07 -6.58 -12.75
N ASN A 151 13.83 -7.77 -12.20
CA ASN A 151 14.56 -8.99 -12.58
C ASN A 151 13.91 -9.72 -13.76
N THR A 152 12.75 -9.25 -14.21
CA THR A 152 11.94 -9.79 -15.30
C THR A 152 11.78 -8.74 -16.39
N TRP A 153 10.61 -8.09 -16.51
CA TRP A 153 10.34 -7.08 -17.52
C TRP A 153 9.82 -5.79 -16.90
N ILE A 154 10.25 -4.67 -17.48
CA ILE A 154 9.58 -3.39 -17.35
C ILE A 154 8.85 -3.17 -18.67
N VAL A 155 7.52 -3.13 -18.61
CA VAL A 155 6.63 -2.96 -19.76
C VAL A 155 5.97 -1.60 -19.67
N ILE A 156 5.94 -0.88 -20.79
CA ILE A 156 5.31 0.44 -20.90
C ILE A 156 4.29 0.37 -22.04
N GLY A 157 3.05 0.77 -21.79
CA GLY A 157 2.02 0.79 -22.85
C GLY A 157 1.46 -0.61 -23.20
N ARG A 158 1.25 -1.50 -22.22
CA ARG A 158 0.74 -2.86 -22.48
C ARG A 158 -0.73 -2.86 -22.91
N ASP A 159 -1.06 -3.67 -23.92
CA ASP A 159 -2.46 -3.95 -24.32
C ASP A 159 -3.29 -2.69 -24.66
N GLY A 160 -2.68 -1.72 -25.34
CA GLY A 160 -3.36 -0.48 -25.76
C GLY A 160 -3.47 0.57 -24.66
N SER A 161 -2.72 0.43 -23.57
CA SER A 161 -2.58 1.44 -22.52
C SER A 161 -1.66 2.60 -22.95
N SER A 162 -1.59 3.66 -22.14
CA SER A 162 -0.71 4.82 -22.34
C SER A 162 0.16 5.14 -21.14
#